data_AF-A0A843VJV5-F1
#
_entry.id   AF-A0A843VJV5-F1
#
_cell.length_a   1.000
_cell.length_b   1.000
_cell.length_c   1.000
_cell.angle_alpha   90.00
_cell.angle_beta   90.00
_cell.angle_gamma   90.00
#
_symmetry.space_group_name_H-M   'P 1'
#
loop_
_entity.id
_entity.type
_entity.pdbx_description
1 polymer ?
#
loop_
_entity_poly.entity_id
_entity_poly.type
_entity_poly.pdbx_seq_one_letter_code
_entity_poly.pdbx_strand_id
1 'polypeptide(L)'
;MQRKFDVPISLRDFVMKDLDQKWRSWKYDLRTKFFTPYQKAQQHFACSDTRVVEDQWKNLVQMWSSEVFKFLKIGATLDRGELFIRTRMKKVGGPVNEESAAMIDKIRDIKLMQQSSISSSIASVGDAYEQVMGRDRTGKVHGIGTSPTPKSLWGSRSEQKLR
;
A
#
# COMPACT_ATOMS: atom_id res chain seq x y z
N MET A 1 -16.68 32.09 18.99
CA MET A 1 -16.00 30.96 18.32
C MET A 1 -16.75 29.68 18.61
N GLN A 2 -17.40 29.05 17.64
CA GLN A 2 -17.98 27.72 17.83
C GLN A 2 -16.88 26.66 17.70
N ARG A 3 -16.64 25.88 18.76
CA ARG A 3 -15.85 24.65 18.67
C ARG A 3 -16.70 23.64 17.91
N LYS A 4 -16.43 23.44 16.62
CA LYS A 4 -17.34 22.66 15.76
C LYS A 4 -17.23 21.15 15.99
N PHE A 5 -16.21 20.65 16.67
CA PHE A 5 -16.04 19.20 16.90
C PHE A 5 -15.22 18.93 18.18
N ASP A 6 -15.87 18.91 19.36
CA ASP A 6 -15.26 18.33 20.57
C ASP A 6 -15.37 16.80 20.48
N VAL A 7 -14.44 16.17 19.76
CA VAL A 7 -14.36 14.72 19.65
C VAL A 7 -13.66 14.16 20.89
N PRO A 8 -14.29 13.24 21.66
CA PRO A 8 -13.63 12.56 22.76
C PRO A 8 -12.31 11.93 22.30
N ILE A 9 -11.26 12.04 23.12
CA ILE A 9 -9.93 11.50 22.79
C ILE A 9 -10.01 10.00 22.45
N SER A 10 -10.88 9.26 23.12
CA SER A 10 -11.15 7.84 22.87
C SER A 10 -11.68 7.54 21.46
N LEU A 11 -12.35 8.49 20.81
CA LEU A 11 -12.90 8.33 19.46
C LEU A 11 -11.96 8.86 18.37
N ARG A 12 -10.85 9.52 18.73
CA ARG A 12 -9.91 10.11 17.76
C ARG A 12 -9.42 9.07 16.75
N ASP A 13 -8.98 7.91 17.22
CA ASP A 13 -8.43 6.86 16.33
C ASP A 13 -9.48 6.31 15.36
N PHE A 14 -10.72 6.16 15.84
CA PHE A 14 -11.83 5.73 15.00
C PHE A 14 -12.17 6.77 13.95
N VAL A 15 -12.30 8.04 14.35
CA VAL A 15 -12.59 9.16 13.44
C VAL A 15 -11.47 9.32 12.41
N MET A 16 -10.21 9.21 12.80
CA MET A 16 -9.08 9.27 11.86
C MET A 16 -9.09 8.12 10.85
N LYS A 17 -9.47 6.91 11.26
CA LYS A 17 -9.63 5.77 10.34
C LYS A 17 -10.78 5.98 9.36
N ASP A 18 -11.92 6.47 9.83
CA ASP A 18 -13.07 6.79 8.98
C ASP A 18 -12.76 7.89 7.98
N LEU A 19 -12.08 8.96 8.42
CA LEU A 19 -11.60 10.04 7.56
C LEU A 19 -10.60 9.53 6.51
N ASP A 20 -9.64 8.68 6.89
CA ASP A 20 -8.69 8.09 5.93
C ASP A 20 -9.42 7.26 4.87
N GLN A 21 -10.43 6.48 5.27
CA GLN A 21 -11.23 5.70 4.33
C GLN A 21 -12.01 6.59 3.36
N LYS A 22 -12.71 7.60 3.86
CA LYS A 22 -13.45 8.57 3.02
C LYS A 22 -12.51 9.31 2.07
N TRP A 23 -11.33 9.71 2.54
CA TRP A 23 -10.32 10.35 1.72
C TRP A 23 -9.80 9.45 0.61
N ARG A 24 -9.55 8.17 0.90
CA ARG A 24 -9.15 7.18 -0.12
C ARG A 24 -10.23 6.99 -1.18
N SER A 25 -11.49 6.83 -0.77
CA SER A 25 -12.62 6.70 -1.69
C SER A 25 -12.78 7.94 -2.57
N TRP A 26 -12.71 9.13 -1.98
CA TRP A 26 -12.82 10.37 -2.76
C TRP A 26 -11.69 10.56 -3.77
N LYS A 27 -10.44 10.24 -3.39
CA LYS A 27 -9.30 10.25 -4.33
C LYS A 27 -9.49 9.25 -5.47
N TYR A 28 -10.10 8.09 -5.19
CA TYR A 28 -10.44 7.11 -6.21
C TYR A 28 -11.49 7.68 -7.19
N ASP A 29 -12.55 8.32 -6.68
CA ASP A 29 -13.58 8.94 -7.51
C ASP A 29 -13.01 10.06 -8.39
N LEU A 30 -12.21 10.95 -7.79
CA LEU A 30 -11.51 12.02 -8.50
C LEU A 30 -10.65 11.47 -9.62
N ARG A 31 -9.85 10.45 -9.32
CA ARG A 31 -9.00 9.81 -10.32
C ARG A 31 -9.83 9.22 -11.46
N THR A 32 -10.89 8.49 -11.12
CA THR A 32 -11.73 7.81 -12.12
C THR A 32 -12.37 8.82 -13.07
N LYS A 33 -12.75 10.01 -12.56
CA LYS A 33 -13.39 11.07 -13.36
C LYS A 33 -12.40 11.91 -14.18
N PHE A 34 -11.24 12.22 -13.62
CA PHE A 34 -10.36 13.26 -14.16
C PHE A 34 -8.96 12.78 -14.56
N PHE A 35 -8.61 11.52 -14.31
CA PHE A 35 -7.29 10.97 -14.67
C PHE A 35 -7.40 9.88 -15.74
N THR A 36 -6.94 10.20 -16.96
CA THR A 36 -6.84 9.25 -18.08
C THR A 36 -5.37 8.86 -18.30
N PRO A 37 -4.95 7.58 -18.15
CA PRO A 37 -3.53 7.20 -18.13
C PRO A 37 -2.72 7.44 -19.42
N TYR A 38 -3.39 7.71 -20.54
CA TYR A 38 -2.79 7.68 -21.89
C TYR A 38 -3.00 8.97 -22.69
N GLN A 39 -3.50 10.06 -22.08
CA GLN A 39 -3.62 11.36 -22.76
C GLN A 39 -2.33 12.20 -22.62
N LYS A 40 -2.12 13.12 -23.57
CA LYS A 40 -0.91 13.97 -23.64
C LYS A 40 -0.75 14.81 -22.37
N ALA A 41 0.48 14.90 -21.85
CA ALA A 41 0.86 15.42 -20.54
C ALA A 41 0.31 16.80 -20.13
N GLN A 42 -0.16 17.64 -21.06
CA GLN A 42 -0.66 18.98 -20.76
C GLN A 42 -2.11 19.01 -20.24
N GLN A 43 -2.96 18.03 -20.58
CA GLN A 43 -4.36 17.99 -20.11
C GLN A 43 -4.50 17.38 -18.70
N HIS A 44 -3.42 16.89 -18.13
CA HIS A 44 -3.39 16.19 -16.85
C HIS A 44 -3.41 17.11 -15.63
N PHE A 45 -3.03 18.38 -15.74
CA PHE A 45 -2.75 19.24 -14.58
C PHE A 45 -3.90 20.14 -14.15
N ALA A 46 -5.00 20.17 -14.90
CA ALA A 46 -6.21 20.88 -14.51
C ALA A 46 -7.21 19.89 -13.90
N CYS A 47 -7.47 20.00 -12.60
CA CYS A 47 -8.63 19.36 -11.98
C CYS A 47 -9.84 20.26 -12.23
N SER A 48 -10.94 19.71 -12.78
CA SER A 48 -12.18 20.46 -12.94
C SER A 48 -12.99 20.57 -11.64
N ASP A 49 -12.50 20.06 -10.51
CA ASP A 49 -13.15 20.14 -9.20
C ASP A 49 -12.58 21.32 -8.39
N THR A 50 -13.42 22.30 -8.09
CA THR A 50 -13.06 23.53 -7.37
C THR A 50 -12.60 23.29 -5.93
N ARG A 51 -12.82 22.10 -5.37
CA ARG A 51 -12.37 21.73 -4.02
C ARG A 51 -10.93 21.24 -3.98
N VAL A 52 -10.32 20.96 -5.14
CA VAL A 52 -8.95 20.45 -5.24
C VAL A 52 -8.01 21.60 -5.60
N VAL A 53 -7.02 21.85 -4.73
CA VAL A 53 -5.95 22.81 -5.03
C VAL A 53 -5.09 22.27 -6.17
N GLU A 54 -4.79 23.11 -7.17
CA GLU A 54 -4.08 22.71 -8.39
C GLU A 54 -2.75 22.00 -8.11
N ASP A 55 -1.96 22.50 -7.16
CA ASP A 55 -0.68 21.87 -6.79
C ASP A 55 -0.85 20.50 -6.11
N GLN A 56 -1.94 20.31 -5.35
CA GLN A 56 -2.27 18.99 -4.79
C GLN A 56 -2.68 18.03 -5.90
N TRP A 57 -3.42 18.50 -6.90
CA TRP A 57 -3.77 17.71 -8.08
C TRP A 57 -2.54 17.30 -8.87
N LYS A 58 -1.60 18.23 -9.14
CA LYS A 58 -0.32 17.94 -9.81
C LYS A 58 0.43 16.81 -9.11
N ASN A 59 0.53 16.86 -7.78
CA ASN A 59 1.17 15.81 -6.99
C ASN A 59 0.45 14.45 -7.11
N LEU A 60 -0.88 14.44 -7.06
CA LEU A 60 -1.67 13.21 -7.22
C LEU A 60 -1.50 12.60 -8.61
N VAL A 61 -1.53 13.42 -9.66
CA VAL A 61 -1.34 13.02 -11.04
C VAL A 61 0.07 12.45 -11.26
N GLN A 62 1.12 13.11 -10.74
CA GLN A 62 2.48 12.59 -10.81
C GLN A 62 2.61 11.24 -10.10
N MET A 63 2.00 11.11 -8.92
CA MET A 63 1.96 9.85 -8.18
C MET A 63 1.24 8.76 -8.99
N TRP A 64 0.04 9.01 -9.52
CA TRP A 64 -0.73 8.03 -10.31
C TRP A 64 -0.09 7.66 -11.65
N SER A 65 0.71 8.57 -12.21
CA SER A 65 1.48 8.37 -13.44
C SER A 65 2.82 7.69 -13.19
N SER A 66 3.24 7.55 -11.92
CA SER A 66 4.48 6.89 -11.57
C SER A 66 4.45 5.41 -11.94
N GLU A 67 5.61 4.87 -12.32
CA GLU A 67 5.75 3.45 -12.59
C GLU A 67 5.33 2.61 -11.39
N VAL A 68 5.69 3.01 -10.17
CA VAL A 68 5.24 2.34 -8.93
C VAL A 68 3.72 2.18 -8.90
N PHE A 69 2.98 3.24 -9.22
CA PHE A 69 1.53 3.19 -9.23
C PHE A 69 0.97 2.33 -10.40
N LYS A 70 1.56 2.42 -11.60
CA LYS A 70 1.16 1.58 -12.73
C LYS A 70 1.37 0.09 -12.44
N PHE A 71 2.51 -0.28 -11.85
CA PHE A 71 2.80 -1.66 -11.45
C PHE A 71 1.82 -2.19 -10.40
N LEU A 72 1.48 -1.39 -9.38
CA LEU A 72 0.44 -1.72 -8.39
C LEU A 72 -0.94 -1.95 -9.04
N LYS A 73 -1.23 -1.27 -10.17
CA LYS A 73 -2.50 -1.37 -10.88
C LYS A 73 -2.54 -2.52 -11.89
N ILE A 74 -1.43 -2.82 -12.56
CA ILE A 74 -1.35 -3.81 -13.64
C ILE A 74 -1.57 -5.24 -13.13
N GLY A 75 -1.56 -5.48 -11.82
CA GLY A 75 -1.86 -6.79 -11.27
C GLY A 75 -0.75 -7.81 -11.50
N ALA A 76 0.45 -7.35 -11.88
CA ALA A 76 1.65 -8.15 -11.68
C ALA A 76 1.70 -8.46 -10.18
N THR A 77 1.46 -9.72 -9.82
CA THR A 77 1.42 -10.21 -8.44
C THR A 77 2.82 -10.09 -7.85
N LEU A 78 3.17 -8.89 -7.40
CA LEU A 78 4.31 -8.67 -6.53
C LEU A 78 3.99 -9.39 -5.24
N ASP A 79 4.89 -10.25 -4.78
CA ASP A 79 4.82 -10.72 -3.41
C ASP A 79 4.92 -9.51 -2.46
N ARG A 80 4.35 -9.63 -1.27
CA ARG A 80 4.37 -8.55 -0.28
C ARG A 80 5.79 -8.11 0.15
N GLY A 81 6.80 -8.95 0.01
CA GLY A 81 8.21 -8.59 0.21
C GLY A 81 8.74 -7.67 -0.88
N GLU A 82 8.42 -7.96 -2.14
CA GLU A 82 8.75 -7.09 -3.28
C GLU A 82 8.05 -5.73 -3.17
N LEU A 83 6.78 -5.75 -2.75
CA LEU A 83 6.03 -4.54 -2.45
C LEU A 83 6.71 -3.70 -1.35
N PHE A 84 7.19 -4.36 -0.29
CA PHE A 84 7.92 -3.68 0.78
C PHE A 84 9.20 -3.01 0.27
N ILE A 85 10.04 -3.75 -0.48
CA ILE A 85 11.28 -3.22 -1.06
C ILE A 85 10.97 -1.98 -1.89
N ARG A 86 9.99 -2.06 -2.78
CA ARG A 86 9.67 -0.97 -3.71
C ARG A 86 9.09 0.27 -3.02
N THR A 87 8.27 0.08 -1.98
CA THR A 87 7.69 1.21 -1.21
C THR A 87 8.69 1.87 -0.27
N ARG A 88 9.76 1.15 0.10
CA ARG A 88 10.83 1.63 0.98
C ARG A 88 12.11 2.02 0.25
N MET A 89 12.06 2.13 -1.08
CA MET A 89 13.13 2.64 -1.91
C MET A 89 12.78 4.03 -2.45
N LYS A 90 13.75 4.95 -2.44
CA LYS A 90 13.61 6.30 -2.99
C LYS A 90 13.61 6.23 -4.54
N LYS A 91 12.99 7.23 -5.17
CA LYS A 91 12.98 7.36 -6.64
C LYS A 91 14.38 7.49 -7.26
N VAL A 92 15.30 8.15 -6.53
CA VAL A 92 16.70 8.37 -6.93
C VAL A 92 17.59 7.17 -6.57
N GLY A 93 17.00 6.08 -6.05
CA GLY A 93 17.72 4.92 -5.55
C GLY A 93 18.03 5.02 -4.06
N GLY A 94 18.22 3.85 -3.44
CA GLY A 94 18.55 3.72 -2.03
C GLY A 94 17.34 3.61 -1.08
N PRO A 95 17.50 2.99 0.09
CA PRO A 95 16.45 2.86 1.10
C PRO A 95 16.00 4.22 1.67
N VAL A 96 14.76 4.27 2.15
CA VAL A 96 14.18 5.47 2.78
C VAL A 96 14.89 5.79 4.11
N ASN A 97 15.24 4.78 4.90
CA ASN A 97 15.98 4.88 6.16
C ASN A 97 16.79 3.59 6.43
N GLU A 98 17.63 3.61 7.46
CA GLU A 98 18.55 2.51 7.83
C GLU A 98 17.81 1.22 8.21
N GLU A 99 16.72 1.34 8.97
CA GLU A 99 15.91 0.19 9.37
C GLU A 99 15.30 -0.52 8.15
N SER A 100 14.79 0.26 7.19
CA SER A 100 14.28 -0.27 5.93
C SER A 100 15.40 -0.91 5.11
N ALA A 101 16.63 -0.38 5.14
CA ALA A 101 17.78 -0.97 4.46
C ALA A 101 18.03 -2.39 4.99
N ALA A 102 18.15 -2.54 6.31
CA ALA A 102 18.38 -3.83 6.95
C ALA A 102 17.26 -4.85 6.67
N MET A 103 16.00 -4.40 6.63
CA MET A 103 14.87 -5.26 6.29
C MET A 103 14.86 -5.67 4.81
N ILE A 104 15.19 -4.73 3.91
CA ILE A 104 15.29 -4.99 2.46
C ILE A 104 16.35 -6.05 2.18
N ASP A 105 17.51 -5.95 2.82
CA ASP A 105 18.60 -6.90 2.61
C ASP A 105 18.21 -8.31 3.08
N LYS A 106 17.60 -8.43 4.27
CA LYS A 106 17.06 -9.72 4.74
C LYS A 106 16.01 -10.31 3.80
N ILE A 107 15.11 -9.49 3.26
CA ILE A 107 14.09 -9.97 2.31
C ILE A 107 14.76 -10.48 1.03
N ARG A 108 15.77 -9.77 0.51
CA ARG A 108 16.52 -10.20 -0.67
C ARG A 108 17.26 -11.51 -0.44
N ASP A 109 17.94 -11.65 0.69
CA ASP A 109 18.67 -12.86 1.05
C ASP A 109 17.74 -14.09 1.11
N ILE A 110 16.59 -13.94 1.78
CA ILE A 110 15.59 -15.02 1.87
C ILE A 110 15.03 -15.36 0.50
N LYS A 111 14.75 -14.36 -0.35
CA LYS A 111 14.30 -14.59 -1.73
C LYS A 111 15.36 -15.31 -2.57
N LEU A 112 16.65 -14.99 -2.38
CA LEU A 112 17.75 -15.69 -3.03
C LEU A 112 17.88 -17.14 -2.55
N MET A 113 17.61 -17.43 -1.28
CA MET A 113 17.60 -18.79 -0.75
C MET A 113 16.40 -19.62 -1.23
N GLN A 114 15.26 -18.99 -1.52
CA GLN A 114 13.99 -19.64 -1.87
C GLN A 114 13.72 -19.81 -3.37
N GLN A 115 14.75 -19.74 -4.23
CA GLN A 115 14.66 -19.65 -5.70
C GLN A 115 13.87 -20.76 -6.45
N SER A 116 13.19 -21.69 -5.78
CA SER A 116 12.41 -22.78 -6.41
C SER A 116 10.89 -22.59 -6.47
N SER A 117 10.31 -21.50 -5.98
CA SER A 117 8.87 -21.25 -6.21
C SER A 117 8.56 -19.78 -6.43
N ILE A 118 8.32 -19.41 -7.68
CA ILE A 118 7.60 -18.17 -8.02
C ILE A 118 6.19 -18.33 -7.44
N SER A 119 5.96 -17.82 -6.23
CA SER A 119 4.62 -17.77 -5.63
C SER A 119 3.75 -16.86 -6.49
N SER A 120 2.74 -17.43 -7.15
CA SER A 120 1.70 -16.67 -7.85
C SER A 120 0.77 -15.90 -6.90
N SER A 121 0.88 -16.17 -5.59
CA SER A 121 0.11 -15.48 -4.55
C SER A 121 0.84 -14.22 -4.07
N ILE A 122 0.07 -13.14 -3.91
CA ILE A 122 0.51 -11.86 -3.33
C ILE A 122 1.05 -11.99 -1.89
N ALA A 123 0.54 -12.97 -1.13
CA ALA A 123 1.07 -13.32 0.17
C ALA A 123 0.85 -14.80 0.47
N SER A 124 1.88 -15.43 1.02
CA SER A 124 1.90 -16.85 1.36
C SER A 124 2.41 -17.02 2.78
N VAL A 125 1.90 -18.04 3.47
CA VAL A 125 2.39 -18.37 4.81
C VAL A 125 3.87 -18.71 4.71
N GLY A 126 4.70 -18.03 5.52
CA GLY A 126 6.13 -18.24 5.54
C GLY A 126 6.90 -17.61 4.38
N ASP A 127 6.30 -16.71 3.60
CA ASP A 127 7.03 -15.94 2.59
C ASP A 127 8.13 -15.05 3.21
N ALA A 128 9.01 -14.52 2.36
CA ALA A 128 10.16 -13.72 2.79
C ALA A 128 9.76 -12.53 3.69
N TYR A 129 8.59 -11.94 3.47
CA TYR A 129 8.10 -10.84 4.31
C TYR A 129 7.73 -11.34 5.72
N GLU A 130 7.05 -12.49 5.85
CA GLU A 130 6.72 -13.07 7.17
C GLU A 130 7.98 -13.35 7.98
N GLN A 131 9.03 -13.86 7.32
CA GLN A 131 10.25 -14.25 7.99
C GLN A 131 11.03 -13.05 8.53
N VAL A 132 10.97 -11.91 7.84
CA VAL A 132 11.64 -10.68 8.28
C VAL A 132 10.81 -9.86 9.25
N MET A 133 9.51 -9.72 8.99
CA MET A 133 8.61 -8.83 9.76
C MET A 133 7.84 -9.54 10.87
N GLY A 134 7.86 -10.87 10.84
CA GLY A 134 6.99 -11.71 11.66
C GLY A 134 5.62 -11.94 11.04
N ARG A 135 4.90 -12.87 11.67
CA ARG A 135 3.56 -13.29 11.25
C ARG A 135 2.52 -12.20 11.50
N ASP A 136 1.58 -12.05 10.57
CA ASP A 136 0.49 -11.09 10.71
C ASP A 136 -0.34 -11.36 11.97
N ARG A 137 -0.67 -10.27 12.67
CA ARG A 137 -1.50 -10.31 13.89
C ARG A 137 -2.99 -10.38 13.57
N THR A 138 -3.81 -10.46 14.61
CA THR A 138 -5.26 -10.28 14.49
C THR A 138 -5.56 -8.91 13.86
N GLY A 139 -6.30 -8.92 12.74
CA GLY A 139 -6.51 -7.71 11.94
C GLY A 139 -6.41 -8.03 10.46
N LYS A 140 -5.65 -7.22 9.71
CA LYS A 140 -5.49 -7.33 8.26
C LYS A 140 -4.10 -7.86 7.92
N VAL A 141 -3.99 -8.54 6.79
CA VAL A 141 -2.69 -8.96 6.22
C VAL A 141 -1.89 -7.74 5.75
N HIS A 142 -0.61 -7.66 6.11
CA HIS A 142 0.28 -6.57 5.67
C HIS A 142 0.52 -6.60 4.16
N GLY A 143 0.75 -5.42 3.57
CA GLY A 143 1.05 -5.28 2.14
C GLY A 143 -0.16 -5.44 1.22
N ILE A 144 -1.27 -5.98 1.71
CA ILE A 144 -2.52 -6.08 0.95
C ILE A 144 -3.48 -5.08 1.61
N GLY A 145 -3.88 -3.98 0.96
CA GLY A 145 -4.63 -2.85 1.58
C GLY A 145 -5.84 -3.17 2.50
N THR A 146 -7.07 -2.95 2.04
CA THR A 146 -8.30 -3.34 2.77
C THR A 146 -8.54 -4.83 2.58
N SER A 147 -7.79 -5.64 3.31
CA SER A 147 -7.65 -7.06 3.00
C SER A 147 -8.34 -7.98 3.98
N PRO A 148 -8.55 -9.25 3.57
CA PRO A 148 -8.97 -10.30 4.47
C PRO A 148 -8.10 -10.37 5.72
N THR A 149 -8.71 -10.84 6.80
CA THR A 149 -7.95 -11.15 8.01
C THR A 149 -7.04 -12.36 7.75
N PRO A 150 -5.91 -12.51 8.46
CA PRO A 150 -5.08 -13.70 8.33
C PRO A 150 -5.86 -15.01 8.48
N LYS A 151 -6.87 -15.03 9.38
CA LYS A 151 -7.77 -16.18 9.56
C LYS A 151 -8.58 -16.50 8.31
N SER A 152 -9.05 -15.48 7.60
CA SER A 152 -9.81 -15.64 6.36
C SER A 152 -8.93 -16.06 5.17
N LEU A 153 -7.66 -15.62 5.14
CA LEU A 153 -6.78 -15.88 4.00
C LEU A 153 -6.05 -17.23 4.12
N TRP A 154 -5.65 -17.60 5.33
CA TRP A 154 -4.78 -18.76 5.57
C TRP A 154 -5.31 -19.72 6.65
N GLY A 155 -6.54 -19.53 7.13
CA GLY A 155 -7.10 -20.34 8.22
C GLY A 155 -6.59 -19.95 9.62
N SER A 156 -7.04 -20.69 10.63
CA SER A 156 -6.65 -20.46 12.02
C SER A 156 -5.19 -20.84 12.31
N ARG A 157 -4.64 -20.26 13.38
CA ARG A 157 -3.22 -20.44 13.75
C ARG A 157 -2.84 -21.88 14.05
N SER A 158 -3.80 -22.70 14.50
CA SER A 158 -3.65 -24.14 14.73
C SER A 158 -3.58 -24.93 13.42
N GLU A 159 -4.38 -24.57 12.42
CA GLU A 159 -4.45 -25.26 11.12
C GLU A 159 -3.19 -25.03 10.26
N GLN A 160 -2.51 -23.90 10.46
CA GLN A 160 -1.28 -23.55 9.72
C GLN A 160 -0.02 -24.29 10.18
N LYS A 161 -0.03 -24.90 11.37
CA LYS A 161 1.11 -25.71 11.87
C LYS A 161 1.10 -27.15 11.35
N LEU A 162 0.00 -27.57 10.72
CA LEU A 162 -0.26 -28.94 10.27
C LEU A 162 0.01 -29.14 8.77
N ARG A 163 0.54 -28.12 8.08
CA ARG A 163 0.90 -28.16 6.66
C ARG A 163 2.41 -28.04 6.49
#